data_AF-A0A349K1J9-F1
#
_entry.id   AF-A0A349K1J9-F1
#
_cell.length_a   1.000
_cell.length_b   1.000
_cell.length_c   1.000
_cell.angle_alpha   90.00
_cell.angle_beta   90.00
_cell.angle_gamma   90.00
#
_symmetry.space_group_name_H-M   'P 1'
#
loop_
_entity.id
_entity.type
_entity.pdbx_description
1 polymer ?
#
loop_
_entity_poly.entity_id
_entity_poly.type
_entity_poly.pdbx_seq_one_letter_code
_entity_poly.pdbx_strand_id
1 'polypeptide(L)'
;MKNALAFLTLLFLFTSTNLHADEGNKNEKGAQVYELRIYSANEGKLDALNARFRNHTCKLFEKHGLTNVGYWVPADKSDNRLIYV
;
A
#
# COMPACT_ATOMS: atom_id res chain seq x y z
N MET A 1 21.29 29.22 -49.19
CA MET A 1 21.14 27.77 -48.90
C MET A 1 21.80 27.35 -47.56
N LYS A 2 21.92 28.23 -46.55
CA LYS A 2 22.55 27.90 -45.26
C LYS A 2 21.54 27.81 -44.10
N ASN A 3 20.26 28.00 -44.41
CA ASN A 3 19.18 28.24 -43.45
C ASN A 3 18.19 27.07 -43.38
N ALA A 4 18.28 26.13 -44.33
CA ALA A 4 17.41 24.95 -44.40
C ALA A 4 17.89 23.81 -43.46
N LEU A 5 19.15 23.86 -43.00
CA LEU A 5 19.75 22.81 -42.18
C LEU A 5 19.54 23.01 -40.67
N ALA A 6 19.19 24.23 -40.23
CA ALA A 6 18.94 24.53 -38.82
C ALA A 6 17.54 24.12 -38.34
N PHE A 7 16.59 23.89 -39.25
CA PHE A 7 15.24 23.45 -38.91
C PHE A 7 15.07 21.93 -38.85
N LEU A 8 16.00 21.17 -39.46
CA LEU A 8 15.93 19.71 -39.49
C LEU A 8 16.53 19.08 -38.21
N THR A 9 17.43 19.78 -37.53
CA THR A 9 18.05 19.32 -36.28
C THR A 9 17.19 19.59 -35.04
N LEU A 10 16.21 20.50 -35.10
CA LEU A 10 15.32 20.78 -33.97
C LEU A 10 14.15 19.78 -33.86
N LEU A 11 13.82 19.08 -34.95
CA LEU A 11 12.74 18.08 -34.97
C LEU A 11 13.19 16.70 -34.45
N PHE A 12 14.50 16.44 -34.39
CA PHE A 12 15.06 15.16 -33.92
C PHE A 12 15.31 15.07 -32.40
N LEU A 13 15.23 16.19 -31.67
CA LEU A 13 15.42 16.21 -30.21
C LEU A 13 14.13 16.03 -29.39
N PHE A 14 12.96 15.96 -30.05
CA PHE A 14 11.67 15.84 -29.35
C PHE A 14 11.14 14.40 -29.23
N THR A 15 11.79 13.40 -29.83
CA THR A 15 11.27 12.02 -29.87
C THR A 15 11.94 11.06 -28.88
N SER A 16 12.92 11.51 -28.09
CA SER A 16 13.66 10.62 -27.17
C SER A 16 13.05 10.46 -25.77
N THR A 17 11.90 11.07 -25.47
CA THR A 17 11.08 10.66 -24.31
C THR A 17 9.94 9.77 -24.76
N ASN A 18 10.25 8.60 -25.32
CA ASN A 18 9.35 7.47 -25.16
C ASN A 18 9.47 7.04 -23.69
N LEU A 19 8.75 7.75 -22.82
CA LEU A 19 8.22 7.12 -21.63
C LEU A 19 7.34 6.00 -22.19
N HIS A 20 7.87 4.79 -22.26
CA HIS A 20 7.03 3.62 -22.44
C HIS A 20 6.19 3.58 -21.17
N ALA A 21 5.02 4.25 -21.21
CA ALA A 21 3.94 3.91 -20.33
C ALA A 21 3.69 2.45 -20.64
N ASP A 22 4.18 1.58 -19.78
CA ASP A 22 3.72 0.21 -19.71
C ASP A 22 2.20 0.35 -19.61
N GLU A 23 1.50 0.11 -20.73
CA GLU A 23 0.06 -0.14 -20.72
C GLU A 23 -0.10 -1.51 -20.10
N GLY A 24 0.27 -1.61 -18.81
CA GLY A 24 0.22 -2.81 -18.04
C GLY A 24 -1.14 -3.42 -18.28
N ASN A 25 -1.12 -4.66 -18.76
CA ASN A 25 -2.31 -5.41 -19.10
C ASN A 25 -3.34 -5.18 -17.99
N LYS A 26 -4.45 -4.48 -18.29
CA LYS A 26 -5.46 -4.10 -17.29
C LYS A 26 -6.12 -5.32 -16.60
N ASN A 27 -5.85 -6.52 -17.12
CA ASN A 27 -6.27 -7.80 -16.56
C ASN A 27 -5.23 -8.49 -15.68
N GLU A 28 -4.01 -7.93 -15.52
CA GLU A 28 -3.05 -8.42 -14.53
C GLU A 28 -3.39 -7.83 -13.18
N LYS A 29 -4.21 -8.56 -12.42
CA LYS A 29 -4.27 -8.34 -10.98
C LYS A 29 -2.89 -8.70 -10.43
N GLY A 30 -2.11 -7.68 -10.05
CA GLY A 30 -0.87 -7.88 -9.32
C GLY A 30 -1.10 -8.84 -8.14
N ALA A 31 -0.07 -9.64 -7.82
CA ALA A 31 -0.18 -10.64 -6.76
C ALA A 31 -0.71 -9.99 -5.48
N GLN A 32 -1.74 -10.59 -4.87
CA GLN A 32 -2.24 -10.12 -3.58
C GLN A 32 -1.13 -10.27 -2.53
N VAL A 33 -0.80 -9.18 -1.88
CA VAL A 33 0.15 -9.16 -0.76
C VAL A 33 -0.62 -9.02 0.55
N TYR A 34 -0.13 -9.69 1.58
CA TYR A 34 -0.69 -9.65 2.94
C TYR A 34 0.42 -9.25 3.91
N GLU A 35 0.07 -8.46 4.92
CA GLU A 35 1.01 -8.04 5.96
C GLU A 35 0.55 -8.56 7.33
N LEU A 36 1.35 -9.41 7.96
CA LEU A 36 1.10 -9.87 9.32
C LEU A 36 1.67 -8.87 10.32
N ARG A 37 0.81 -8.33 11.18
CA ARG A 37 1.18 -7.33 12.18
C ARG A 37 0.87 -7.85 13.58
N ILE A 38 1.85 -7.74 14.48
CA ILE A 38 1.78 -8.26 15.84
C ILE A 38 2.14 -7.16 16.83
N TYR A 39 1.19 -6.78 17.69
CA TYR A 39 1.42 -5.81 18.76
C TYR A 39 1.40 -6.50 20.11
N SER A 40 2.40 -6.23 20.95
CA SER A 40 2.40 -6.62 22.37
C SER A 40 1.84 -5.47 23.20
N ALA A 41 0.68 -5.67 23.82
CA ALA A 41 0.10 -4.70 24.73
C ALA A 41 0.81 -4.74 26.09
N ASN A 42 0.84 -3.59 26.76
CA ASN A 42 1.23 -3.53 28.17
C ASN A 42 0.22 -4.29 29.03
N GLU A 43 0.64 -4.69 30.23
CA GLU A 43 -0.20 -5.41 31.19
C GLU A 43 -1.54 -4.70 31.44
N GLY A 44 -2.64 -5.46 31.34
CA GLY A 44 -4.00 -4.94 31.52
C GLY A 44 -4.48 -3.98 30.43
N LYS A 45 -3.76 -3.83 29.30
CA LYS A 45 -4.13 -2.90 28.21
C LYS A 45 -4.64 -3.56 26.93
N LEU A 46 -4.70 -4.88 26.86
CA LEU A 46 -5.17 -5.59 25.66
C LEU A 46 -6.61 -5.21 25.28
N ASP A 47 -7.52 -5.11 26.25
CA ASP A 47 -8.92 -4.74 25.98
C ASP A 47 -9.06 -3.30 25.47
N ALA A 48 -8.28 -2.37 26.02
CA ALA A 48 -8.24 -0.99 25.55
C ALA A 48 -7.67 -0.90 24.12
N LEU A 49 -6.66 -1.72 23.80
CA LEU A 49 -6.12 -1.84 22.46
C LEU A 49 -7.18 -2.37 21.48
N ASN A 50 -7.88 -3.44 21.84
CA ASN A 50 -8.97 -4.02 21.05
C ASN A 50 -10.10 -3.00 20.82
N ALA A 51 -10.51 -2.27 21.86
CA ALA A 51 -11.53 -1.23 21.76
C ALA A 51 -11.11 -0.11 20.79
N ARG A 52 -9.84 0.31 20.83
CA ARG A 52 -9.30 1.32 19.89
C ARG A 52 -9.39 0.83 18.45
N PHE A 53 -9.03 -0.43 18.19
CA PHE A 53 -9.10 -0.99 16.85
C PHE A 53 -10.54 -1.03 16.32
N ARG A 54 -11.46 -1.59 17.11
CA ARG A 54 -12.89 -1.68 16.77
C ARG A 54 -13.53 -0.32 16.52
N ASN A 55 -13.25 0.66 17.37
CA ASN A 55 -13.96 1.93 17.35
C ASN A 55 -13.34 2.93 16.36
N HIS A 56 -12.05 2.81 16.05
CA HIS A 56 -11.30 3.83 15.30
C HIS A 56 -10.40 3.25 14.21
N THR A 57 -9.50 2.32 14.52
CA THR A 57 -8.41 1.93 13.61
C THR A 57 -8.90 1.23 12.34
N CYS A 58 -9.86 0.31 12.42
CA CYS A 58 -10.39 -0.38 11.23
C CYS A 58 -10.95 0.62 10.19
N LYS A 59 -11.70 1.63 10.66
CA LYS A 59 -12.23 2.70 9.81
C LYS A 59 -11.14 3.58 9.20
N LEU A 60 -10.06 3.82 9.94
CA LEU A 60 -8.91 4.57 9.45
C LEU A 60 -8.18 3.81 8.34
N PHE A 61 -8.00 2.50 8.49
CA PHE A 61 -7.41 1.63 7.46
C PHE A 61 -8.25 1.63 6.19
N GLU A 62 -9.57 1.44 6.31
CA GLU A 62 -10.51 1.52 5.19
C GLU A 62 -10.43 2.86 4.47
N LYS A 63 -10.38 3.98 5.22
CA LYS A 63 -10.22 5.33 4.66
C LYS A 63 -8.96 5.48 3.81
N HIS A 64 -7.91 4.73 4.11
CA HIS A 64 -6.63 4.75 3.38
C HIS A 64 -6.48 3.61 2.37
N GLY A 65 -7.57 2.88 2.07
CA GLY A 65 -7.57 1.82 1.05
C GLY A 65 -6.98 0.50 1.50
N LEU A 66 -6.74 0.30 2.80
CA LEU A 66 -6.33 -0.98 3.36
C LEU A 66 -7.56 -1.87 3.57
N THR A 67 -7.40 -3.16 3.31
CA THR A 67 -8.44 -4.18 3.57
C THR A 67 -8.19 -4.83 4.91
N ASN A 68 -9.18 -4.85 5.79
CA ASN A 68 -9.13 -5.59 7.06
C ASN A 68 -9.44 -7.08 6.79
N VAL A 69 -8.52 -8.00 7.09
CA VAL A 69 -8.70 -9.45 6.83
C VAL A 69 -9.12 -10.19 8.09
N GLY A 70 -8.42 -9.96 9.21
CA GLY A 70 -8.76 -10.63 10.47
C GLY A 70 -7.95 -10.17 11.67
N TYR A 71 -8.51 -10.42 12.85
CA TYR A 71 -7.94 -10.02 14.14
C TYR A 71 -8.07 -11.16 15.14
N TRP A 72 -6.98 -11.46 15.84
CA TRP A 72 -6.89 -12.55 16.80
C TRP A 72 -6.15 -12.12 18.06
N VAL A 73 -6.54 -12.75 19.16
CA VAL A 73 -5.75 -12.78 20.40
C VAL A 73 -5.35 -14.24 20.68
N PRO A 74 -4.18 -14.50 21.26
CA PRO A 74 -3.79 -15.83 21.68
C PRO A 74 -4.81 -16.46 22.65
N ALA A 75 -4.94 -17.78 22.61
CA ALA A 75 -5.83 -18.51 23.52
C ALA A 75 -5.31 -18.53 24.97
N ASP A 76 -3.99 -18.43 25.13
CA ASP A 76 -3.35 -18.22 26.43
C ASP A 76 -3.60 -16.78 26.90
N LYS A 77 -4.31 -16.64 28.02
CA LYS A 77 -4.68 -15.34 28.58
C LYS A 77 -3.50 -14.55 29.14
N SER A 78 -2.35 -15.18 29.37
CA SER A 78 -1.13 -14.47 29.79
C SER A 78 -0.44 -13.74 28.64
N ASP A 79 -0.76 -14.08 27.39
CA ASP A 79 -0.19 -13.45 26.21
C ASP A 79 -1.03 -12.24 25.77
N ASN A 80 -0.45 -11.05 25.97
CA ASN A 80 -1.10 -9.77 25.72
C ASN A 80 -0.97 -9.27 24.27
N ARG A 81 -0.88 -10.17 23.29
CA ARG A 81 -0.71 -9.78 21.88
C ARG A 81 -2.03 -9.63 21.12
N LEU A 82 -2.05 -8.64 20.22
CA LEU A 82 -3.02 -8.52 19.13
C LEU A 82 -2.32 -8.87 17.82
N ILE A 83 -2.86 -9.85 17.11
CA ILE A 83 -2.36 -10.33 15.81
C ILE A 83 -3.40 -9.97 14.75
N TYR A 84 -2.98 -9.38 13.64
CA TYR A 84 -3.90 -9.01 12.57
C TYR A 84 -3.25 -9.00 11.19
N VAL A 85 -4.12 -9.08 10.18
CA VAL A 85 -3.81 -8.97 8.74
C VAL A 85 -4.79 -7.97 8.13
#